data_AF-A0A800DPU3-F1
#
_entry.id   AF-A0A800DPU3-F1
#
_cell.length_a   1.000
_cell.length_b   1.000
_cell.length_c   1.000
_cell.angle_alpha   90.00
_cell.angle_beta   90.00
_cell.angle_gamma   90.00
#
_symmetry.space_group_name_H-M   'P 1'
#
loop_
_entity.id
_entity.type
_entity.pdbx_description
1 polymer ?
#
loop_
_entity_poly.entity_id
_entity_poly.type
_entity_poly.pdbx_seq_one_letter_code
_entity_poly.pdbx_strand_id
1 'polypeptide(L)'
;MMNDTKLLSEQRITLKGIILGLCLIPAHCYWIMMTEIVWYSGHPTIVSLFFNAVFTIFVIGLLNLLLKRFAPRAALNESDLLVIFVMVAIASAICGHDMVEILVPIVGHAFWFASPENEWAQLFHRYLPSWLTVSDKRVLQGYYEGNSTIYDWMHIRGWLVPMAWWVGFIFVLLFVMLCFTVIVRRQWTEQEKLSYPIIQLPLELSSNSVSFFRNRTMWIAFAIGCGIDLINGLRYFCPMIPEIPVRRRYITLFTEKPWNAIGSIPISFYPFVIGLGFFIPLDLSFSCWFFFWVWRFENVLASILGLRSLPGFPYVTEQAAGAYLGLGLIAIWATRLHLKRVLKDLFRSDKVMDDSREPLHYRTAVIGLLVGFILLIAFCVRAGMGAKIAVAFFALYFLLAIAIARMRAELGTPVHDLHYAGPEQMLTKLLGTRRIVGANLTVMSLFWFITRAYRSHPMPHQLEGFKLVQQTRTSLRGLPIAIMLSTIVGTVTFFWFWLCLAYKD
;
A
#
# COMPACT_ATOMS: atom_id res chain seq x y z
N MET A 1 -33.90 34.83 -22.16
CA MET A 1 -32.78 34.83 -21.18
C MET A 1 -32.55 33.39 -20.77
N MET A 2 -31.44 32.81 -21.26
CA MET A 2 -30.78 31.55 -20.87
C MET A 2 -31.63 30.30 -20.63
N ASN A 3 -31.65 29.40 -21.63
CA ASN A 3 -31.75 27.96 -21.39
C ASN A 3 -30.73 27.19 -22.25
N ASP A 4 -29.48 27.69 -22.25
CA ASP A 4 -28.31 26.98 -22.76
C ASP A 4 -27.57 26.34 -21.59
N THR A 5 -28.16 25.31 -20.99
CA THR A 5 -27.37 24.34 -20.24
C THR A 5 -26.65 23.47 -21.26
N LYS A 6 -25.59 24.00 -21.88
CA LYS A 6 -24.60 23.17 -22.56
C LYS A 6 -24.15 22.14 -21.54
N LEU A 7 -24.58 20.89 -21.72
CA LEU A 7 -23.96 19.70 -21.14
C LEU A 7 -22.48 19.77 -21.55
N LEU A 8 -21.66 20.40 -20.71
CA LEU A 8 -20.22 20.42 -20.86
C LEU A 8 -19.78 18.96 -20.85
N SER A 9 -19.31 18.47 -21.99
CA SER A 9 -18.90 17.08 -22.18
C SER A 9 -17.86 16.70 -21.13
N GLU A 10 -18.18 15.72 -20.27
CA GLU A 10 -17.20 15.14 -19.35
C GLU A 10 -15.99 14.65 -20.14
N GLN A 11 -14.78 15.03 -19.70
CA GLN A 11 -13.57 14.47 -20.29
C GLN A 11 -13.54 12.97 -20.00
N ARG A 12 -13.29 12.15 -21.02
CA ARG A 12 -13.13 10.70 -20.84
C ARG A 12 -11.66 10.36 -20.69
N ILE A 13 -11.39 9.36 -19.87
CA ILE A 13 -10.06 8.73 -19.80
C ILE A 13 -9.74 8.19 -21.20
N THR A 14 -8.59 8.59 -21.76
CA THR A 14 -8.21 8.13 -23.09
C THR A 14 -7.46 6.81 -22.99
N LEU A 15 -7.54 6.00 -24.05
CA LEU A 15 -6.78 4.76 -24.16
C LEU A 15 -5.27 5.01 -24.15
N LYS A 16 -4.82 6.20 -24.57
CA LYS A 16 -3.39 6.58 -24.58
C LYS A 16 -2.80 6.57 -23.16
N GLY A 17 -3.51 7.17 -22.20
CA GLY A 17 -3.08 7.18 -20.80
C GLY A 17 -2.99 5.77 -20.22
N ILE A 18 -3.98 4.92 -20.51
CA ILE A 18 -3.99 3.52 -20.05
C ILE A 18 -2.83 2.73 -20.66
N ILE A 19 -2.63 2.80 -21.98
CA ILE A 19 -1.54 2.09 -22.66
C ILE A 19 -0.17 2.53 -22.12
N LEU A 20 0.06 3.84 -22.01
CA LEU A 20 1.32 4.35 -21.48
C LEU A 20 1.54 3.92 -20.03
N GLY A 21 0.48 3.96 -19.21
CA GLY A 21 0.52 3.42 -17.85
C GLY A 21 0.93 1.93 -17.82
N LEU A 22 0.32 1.09 -18.66
CA LEU A 22 0.68 -0.34 -18.76
C LEU A 22 2.12 -0.56 -19.20
N CYS A 23 2.63 0.24 -20.15
CA CYS A 23 4.02 0.16 -20.59
C CYS A 23 5.02 0.58 -19.51
N LEU A 24 4.63 1.48 -18.61
CA LEU A 24 5.50 1.97 -17.52
C LEU A 24 5.56 1.00 -16.33
N ILE A 25 4.52 0.21 -16.11
CA ILE A 25 4.45 -0.71 -14.96
C ILE A 25 5.67 -1.65 -14.89
N PRO A 26 6.09 -2.35 -15.96
CA PRO A 26 7.28 -3.19 -15.92
C PRO A 26 8.55 -2.45 -15.48
N ALA A 27 8.77 -1.24 -15.99
CA ALA A 27 9.92 -0.41 -15.60
C ALA A 27 9.84 -0.04 -14.11
N HIS A 28 8.65 0.23 -13.58
CA HIS A 28 8.43 0.47 -12.16
C HIS A 28 8.67 -0.75 -11.29
N CYS A 29 8.16 -1.92 -11.68
CA CYS A 29 8.40 -3.17 -10.96
C CYS A 29 9.90 -3.44 -10.85
N TYR A 30 10.63 -3.29 -11.97
CA TYR A 30 12.08 -3.45 -12.00
C TYR A 30 12.80 -2.41 -11.14
N TRP A 31 12.41 -1.12 -11.24
CA TRP A 31 13.02 -0.06 -10.45
C TRP A 31 12.84 -0.33 -8.94
N ILE A 32 11.61 -0.60 -8.50
CA ILE A 32 11.30 -0.94 -7.10
C ILE A 32 12.16 -2.11 -6.66
N MET A 33 12.20 -3.19 -7.46
CA MET A 33 12.96 -4.39 -7.14
C MET A 33 14.46 -4.09 -6.95
N MET A 34 15.05 -3.32 -7.86
CA MET A 34 16.45 -2.93 -7.77
C MET A 34 16.73 -2.04 -6.55
N THR A 35 15.85 -1.09 -6.24
CA THR A 35 16.08 -0.18 -5.11
C THR A 35 15.82 -0.80 -3.75
N GLU A 36 14.72 -1.55 -3.60
CA GLU A 36 14.25 -2.06 -2.30
C GLU A 36 14.94 -3.38 -1.94
N ILE A 37 15.27 -4.23 -2.91
CA ILE A 37 15.81 -5.57 -2.66
C ILE A 37 17.29 -5.66 -3.02
N VAL A 38 17.68 -5.28 -4.25
CA VAL A 38 19.05 -5.55 -4.75
C VAL A 38 20.07 -4.57 -4.18
N TRP A 39 19.85 -3.28 -4.38
CA TRP A 39 20.74 -2.23 -3.89
C TRP A 39 20.48 -1.89 -2.43
N TYR A 40 19.27 -2.17 -1.96
CA TYR A 40 18.81 -1.85 -0.61
C TYR A 40 19.11 -0.37 -0.23
N SER A 41 18.98 0.52 -1.22
CA SER A 41 19.50 1.91 -1.19
C SER A 41 18.41 2.98 -1.18
N GLY A 42 17.16 2.57 -0.97
CA GLY A 42 16.00 3.43 -0.79
C GLY A 42 14.72 2.60 -0.78
N HIS A 43 13.66 3.16 -0.21
CA HIS A 43 12.36 2.48 -0.12
C HIS A 43 11.25 3.38 -0.66
N PRO A 44 11.03 3.43 -1.98
CA PRO A 44 9.94 4.17 -2.61
C PRO A 44 8.56 3.96 -1.99
N THR A 45 8.29 2.77 -1.48
CA THR A 45 6.94 2.33 -1.13
C THR A 45 6.62 2.37 0.37
N ILE A 46 7.54 2.83 1.22
CA ILE A 46 7.33 2.89 2.68
C ILE A 46 6.74 4.21 3.20
N VAL A 47 6.61 5.22 2.32
CA VAL A 47 6.01 6.53 2.61
C VAL A 47 4.73 6.65 1.79
N SER A 48 3.68 7.24 2.34
CA SER A 48 2.37 7.35 1.67
C SER A 48 2.43 8.03 0.31
N LEU A 49 3.31 9.03 0.12
CA LEU A 49 3.59 9.62 -1.18
C LEU A 49 4.76 8.89 -1.84
N PHE A 50 4.44 7.97 -2.75
CA PHE A 50 5.44 7.19 -3.47
C PHE A 50 6.28 8.08 -4.39
N PHE A 51 7.55 8.28 -4.01
CA PHE A 51 8.43 9.19 -4.74
C PHE A 51 8.73 8.69 -6.16
N ASN A 52 8.74 7.38 -6.40
CA ASN A 52 8.92 6.83 -7.74
C ASN A 52 7.74 7.19 -8.67
N ALA A 53 6.51 7.15 -8.15
CA ALA A 53 5.31 7.56 -8.89
C ALA A 53 5.31 9.07 -9.17
N VAL A 54 5.66 9.89 -8.17
CA VAL A 54 5.79 11.34 -8.33
C VAL A 54 6.88 11.70 -9.33
N PHE A 55 8.07 11.10 -9.21
CA PHE A 55 9.18 11.32 -10.11
C PHE A 55 8.82 10.98 -11.55
N THR A 56 8.10 9.87 -11.76
CA THR A 56 7.66 9.45 -13.09
C THR A 56 6.70 10.45 -13.70
N ILE A 57 5.73 10.95 -12.94
CA ILE A 57 4.83 12.01 -13.41
C ILE A 57 5.55 13.34 -13.63
N PHE A 58 6.55 13.66 -12.82
CA PHE A 58 7.40 14.83 -13.04
C PHE A 58 8.13 14.72 -14.39
N VAL A 59 8.77 13.60 -14.69
CA VAL A 59 9.45 13.36 -15.97
C VAL A 59 8.47 13.36 -17.14
N ILE A 60 7.35 12.63 -17.04
CA ILE A 60 6.33 12.58 -18.10
C ILE A 60 5.70 13.95 -18.30
N GLY A 61 5.45 14.72 -17.24
CA GLY A 61 4.93 16.07 -17.31
C GLY A 61 5.88 17.00 -18.07
N LEU A 62 7.19 16.94 -17.78
CA LEU A 62 8.22 17.69 -18.48
C LEU A 62 8.29 17.31 -19.97
N LEU A 63 8.31 16.01 -20.28
CA LEU A 63 8.28 15.51 -21.66
C LEU A 63 6.98 15.92 -22.37
N ASN A 64 5.85 15.93 -21.67
CA ASN A 64 4.56 16.34 -22.22
C ASN A 64 4.54 17.84 -22.57
N LEU A 65 5.24 18.70 -21.82
CA LEU A 65 5.41 20.10 -22.19
C LEU A 65 6.18 20.24 -23.52
N LEU A 66 7.21 19.42 -23.73
CA LEU A 66 7.93 19.37 -25.00
C LEU A 66 7.05 18.82 -26.13
N LEU A 67 6.28 17.75 -25.88
CA LEU A 67 5.33 17.19 -26.85
C LEU A 67 4.24 18.19 -27.23
N LYS A 68 3.71 18.98 -26.29
CA LYS A 68 2.74 20.04 -26.60
C LYS A 68 3.32 21.07 -27.59
N ARG A 69 4.64 21.29 -27.57
CA ARG A 69 5.32 22.20 -28.49
C ARG A 69 5.61 21.58 -29.86
N PHE A 70 6.08 20.33 -29.90
CA PHE A 70 6.58 19.72 -31.15
C PHE A 70 5.60 18.74 -31.82
N ALA A 71 4.70 18.11 -31.06
CA ALA A 71 3.75 17.12 -31.53
C ALA A 71 2.42 17.18 -30.74
N PRO A 72 1.63 18.27 -30.85
CA PRO A 72 0.46 18.51 -30.00
C PRO A 72 -0.63 17.41 -30.09
N ARG A 73 -0.70 16.67 -31.20
CA ARG A 73 -1.62 15.52 -31.35
C ARG A 73 -1.22 14.30 -30.50
N ALA A 74 0.05 14.18 -30.16
CA ALA A 74 0.58 13.12 -29.31
C ALA A 74 0.63 13.50 -27.82
N ALA A 75 0.42 14.79 -27.49
CA ALA A 75 0.41 15.26 -26.12
C ALA A 75 -0.69 14.60 -25.28
N LEU A 76 -0.36 14.38 -24.01
CA LEU A 76 -1.25 13.83 -22.99
C LEU A 76 -2.10 14.94 -22.37
N ASN A 77 -3.36 14.62 -22.13
CA ASN A 77 -4.26 15.49 -21.37
C ASN A 77 -4.04 15.32 -19.86
N GLU A 78 -4.62 16.22 -19.07
CA GLU A 78 -4.54 16.19 -17.59
C GLU A 78 -5.08 14.87 -17.03
N SER A 79 -6.20 14.39 -17.59
CA SER A 79 -6.80 13.11 -17.25
C SER A 79 -5.88 11.92 -17.52
N ASP A 80 -5.10 11.96 -18.60
CA ASP A 80 -4.15 10.90 -18.96
C ASP A 80 -3.00 10.84 -17.94
N LEU A 81 -2.45 11.99 -17.56
CA LEU A 81 -1.39 12.08 -16.55
C LEU A 81 -1.85 11.56 -15.18
N LEU A 82 -3.07 11.91 -14.77
CA LEU A 82 -3.64 11.44 -13.51
C LEU A 82 -3.90 9.93 -13.52
N VAL A 83 -4.40 9.39 -14.64
CA VAL A 83 -4.60 7.93 -14.76
C VAL A 83 -3.27 7.20 -14.71
N ILE A 84 -2.24 7.70 -15.41
CA ILE A 84 -0.89 7.14 -15.34
C ILE A 84 -0.38 7.16 -13.89
N PHE A 85 -0.57 8.27 -13.17
CA PHE A 85 -0.16 8.38 -11.77
C PHE A 85 -0.82 7.29 -10.91
N VAL A 86 -2.15 7.15 -11.02
CA VAL A 86 -2.90 6.16 -10.25
C VAL A 86 -2.47 4.73 -10.61
N MET A 87 -2.31 4.44 -11.90
CA MET A 87 -1.87 3.12 -12.37
C MET A 87 -0.49 2.74 -11.83
N VAL A 88 0.45 3.68 -11.90
CA VAL A 88 1.81 3.51 -11.38
C VAL A 88 1.83 3.41 -9.86
N ALA A 89 1.03 4.21 -9.16
CA ALA A 89 0.94 4.17 -7.70
C ALA A 89 0.34 2.84 -7.21
N ILE A 90 -0.70 2.34 -7.87
CA ILE A 90 -1.29 1.02 -7.57
C ILE A 90 -0.29 -0.10 -7.84
N ALA A 91 0.39 -0.08 -9.00
CA ALA A 91 1.43 -1.06 -9.29
C ALA A 91 2.56 -1.01 -8.26
N SER A 92 2.98 0.20 -7.86
CA SER A 92 4.02 0.39 -6.84
C SER A 92 3.58 -0.11 -5.46
N ALA A 93 2.31 0.10 -5.08
CA ALA A 93 1.76 -0.41 -3.82
C ALA A 93 1.86 -1.93 -3.74
N ILE A 94 1.46 -2.61 -4.82
CA ILE A 94 1.47 -4.08 -4.94
C ILE A 94 2.90 -4.62 -4.99
N CYS A 95 3.79 -3.96 -5.71
CA CYS A 95 5.18 -4.40 -5.88
C CYS A 95 6.08 -3.96 -4.71
N GLY A 96 5.55 -3.20 -3.76
CA GLY A 96 6.34 -2.61 -2.69
C GLY A 96 6.70 -3.56 -1.56
N HIS A 97 7.57 -3.06 -0.70
CA HIS A 97 8.16 -3.71 0.47
C HIS A 97 7.20 -4.53 1.36
N ASP A 98 5.95 -4.10 1.51
CA ASP A 98 4.96 -4.76 2.38
C ASP A 98 3.85 -5.50 1.61
N MET A 99 4.13 -5.94 0.37
CA MET A 99 3.22 -6.71 -0.50
C MET A 99 3.92 -7.87 -1.22
N VAL A 100 3.97 -7.88 -2.56
CA VAL A 100 4.43 -9.04 -3.35
C VAL A 100 5.91 -9.35 -3.11
N GLU A 101 6.72 -8.36 -2.73
CA GLU A 101 8.10 -8.54 -2.28
C GLU A 101 8.24 -9.60 -1.18
N ILE A 102 7.27 -9.69 -0.28
CA ILE A 102 7.25 -10.70 0.78
C ILE A 102 6.65 -12.02 0.29
N LEU A 103 5.68 -11.94 -0.62
CA LEU A 103 4.94 -13.11 -1.10
C LEU A 103 5.85 -14.09 -1.83
N VAL A 104 6.66 -13.62 -2.78
CA VAL A 104 7.47 -14.53 -3.62
C VAL A 104 8.42 -15.39 -2.79
N PRO A 105 9.18 -14.85 -1.82
CA PRO A 105 9.99 -15.65 -0.90
C PRO A 105 9.19 -16.70 -0.12
N ILE A 106 7.99 -16.36 0.38
CA ILE A 106 7.18 -17.24 1.23
C ILE A 106 6.80 -18.55 0.51
N VAL A 107 6.58 -18.50 -0.81
CA VAL A 107 6.04 -19.62 -1.61
C VAL A 107 6.90 -20.89 -1.53
N GLY A 108 8.22 -20.77 -1.45
CA GLY A 108 9.15 -21.92 -1.38
C GLY A 108 9.85 -22.10 -0.02
N HIS A 109 9.82 -21.07 0.83
CA HIS A 109 10.68 -20.96 2.01
C HIS A 109 10.57 -22.15 2.97
N ALA A 110 9.35 -22.56 3.28
CA ALA A 110 9.10 -23.62 4.25
C ALA A 110 9.62 -25.01 3.79
N PHE A 111 9.79 -25.23 2.49
CA PHE A 111 10.30 -26.49 1.94
C PHE A 111 11.82 -26.47 1.79
N TRP A 112 12.39 -25.34 1.35
CA TRP A 112 13.83 -25.20 1.16
C TRP A 112 14.57 -25.29 2.49
N PHE A 113 14.17 -24.48 3.48
CA PHE A 113 14.83 -24.38 4.78
C PHE A 113 14.33 -25.41 5.81
N ALA A 114 13.51 -26.38 5.42
CA ALA A 114 13.14 -27.47 6.32
C ALA A 114 14.36 -28.33 6.65
N SER A 115 14.67 -28.47 7.95
CA SER A 115 15.76 -29.28 8.47
C SER A 115 15.25 -30.20 9.59
N PRO A 116 16.00 -31.25 9.96
CA PRO A 116 15.64 -32.09 11.10
C PRO A 116 15.54 -31.30 12.42
N GLU A 117 16.35 -30.25 12.59
CA GLU A 117 16.43 -29.46 13.83
C GLU A 117 15.23 -28.52 14.01
N ASN A 118 14.67 -27.98 12.92
CA ASN A 118 13.49 -27.12 13.00
C ASN A 118 12.16 -27.89 12.86
N GLU A 119 12.22 -29.15 12.43
CA GLU A 119 11.08 -30.06 12.27
C GLU A 119 9.96 -29.52 11.35
N TRP A 120 10.24 -28.52 10.51
CA TRP A 120 9.21 -27.86 9.70
C TRP A 120 8.46 -28.81 8.78
N ALA A 121 9.15 -29.85 8.28
CA ALA A 121 8.54 -30.87 7.46
C ALA A 121 7.40 -31.61 8.20
N GLN A 122 7.62 -31.95 9.47
CA GLN A 122 6.66 -32.70 10.28
C GLN A 122 5.54 -31.78 10.80
N LEU A 123 5.89 -30.53 11.12
CA LEU A 123 4.97 -29.57 11.72
C LEU A 123 4.02 -28.96 10.69
N PHE A 124 4.54 -28.56 9.52
CA PHE A 124 3.85 -27.62 8.62
C PHE A 124 3.57 -28.14 7.21
N HIS A 125 4.41 -29.00 6.61
CA HIS A 125 4.28 -29.35 5.17
C HIS A 125 2.91 -29.94 4.82
N ARG A 126 2.32 -30.74 5.70
CA ARG A 126 0.97 -31.31 5.51
C ARG A 126 -0.15 -30.27 5.39
N TYR A 127 0.08 -29.05 5.88
CA TYR A 127 -0.88 -27.95 5.86
C TYR A 127 -0.59 -26.93 4.76
N LEU A 128 0.53 -27.07 4.04
CA LEU A 128 0.89 -26.18 2.93
C LEU A 128 0.28 -26.70 1.62
N PRO A 129 -0.63 -25.94 0.98
CA PRO A 129 -1.27 -26.41 -0.24
C PRO A 129 -0.30 -26.36 -1.43
N SER A 130 -0.13 -27.49 -2.12
CA SER A 130 0.74 -27.61 -3.31
C SER A 130 0.38 -26.69 -4.47
N TRP A 131 -0.83 -26.13 -4.48
CA TRP A 131 -1.27 -25.16 -5.48
C TRP A 131 -0.94 -23.70 -5.12
N LEU A 132 -0.47 -23.44 -3.89
CA LEU A 132 -0.02 -22.13 -3.40
C LEU A 132 1.48 -22.05 -3.14
N THR A 133 2.13 -23.18 -2.94
CA THR A 133 3.54 -23.27 -2.58
C THR A 133 4.32 -24.12 -3.57
N VAL A 134 5.61 -23.84 -3.71
CA VAL A 134 6.52 -24.69 -4.48
C VAL A 134 7.26 -25.60 -3.51
N SER A 135 7.00 -26.91 -3.60
CA SER A 135 7.57 -27.91 -2.69
C SER A 135 8.74 -28.70 -3.29
N ASP A 136 8.88 -28.73 -4.61
CA ASP A 136 9.95 -29.49 -5.28
C ASP A 136 11.29 -28.76 -5.15
N LYS A 137 12.22 -29.34 -4.38
CA LYS A 137 13.56 -28.78 -4.18
C LYS A 137 14.35 -28.63 -5.48
N ARG A 138 14.09 -29.45 -6.51
CA ARG A 138 14.77 -29.32 -7.81
C ARG A 138 14.35 -28.05 -8.54
N VAL A 139 13.09 -27.63 -8.36
CA VAL A 139 12.62 -26.33 -8.86
C VAL A 139 13.28 -25.22 -8.05
N LEU A 140 13.31 -25.34 -6.72
CA LEU A 140 13.81 -24.31 -5.83
C LEU A 140 15.34 -24.15 -5.84
N GLN A 141 16.09 -25.15 -6.28
CA GLN A 141 17.55 -25.12 -6.25
C GLN A 141 18.10 -23.92 -7.02
N GLY A 142 17.71 -23.75 -8.28
CA GLY A 142 18.12 -22.59 -9.08
C GLY A 142 17.65 -21.26 -8.47
N TYR A 143 16.48 -21.24 -7.82
CA TYR A 143 15.93 -20.03 -7.19
C TYR A 143 16.69 -19.56 -5.94
N TYR A 144 17.30 -20.48 -5.18
CA TYR A 144 18.05 -20.14 -3.95
C TYR A 144 19.57 -20.14 -4.14
N GLU A 145 20.10 -20.93 -5.07
CA GLU A 145 21.54 -21.07 -5.32
C GLU A 145 22.03 -20.25 -6.53
N GLY A 146 21.12 -19.69 -7.34
CA GLY A 146 21.44 -18.94 -8.55
C GLY A 146 22.02 -19.82 -9.67
N ASN A 147 22.75 -19.20 -10.61
CA ASN A 147 23.44 -19.86 -11.74
C ASN A 147 22.53 -20.77 -12.61
N SER A 148 21.25 -20.42 -12.69
CA SER A 148 20.22 -21.15 -13.42
C SER A 148 19.35 -20.19 -14.23
N THR A 149 18.22 -20.68 -14.75
CA THR A 149 17.30 -19.85 -15.51
C THR A 149 15.85 -20.24 -15.25
N ILE A 150 14.99 -19.24 -15.04
CA ILE A 150 13.55 -19.46 -14.94
C ILE A 150 12.94 -20.01 -16.23
N TYR A 151 13.64 -19.89 -17.37
CA TYR A 151 13.14 -20.29 -18.69
C TYR A 151 13.16 -21.80 -18.95
N ASP A 152 13.72 -22.60 -18.03
CA ASP A 152 13.57 -24.05 -18.09
C ASP A 152 12.12 -24.46 -17.83
N TRP A 153 11.61 -25.39 -18.64
CA TRP A 153 10.21 -25.82 -18.54
C TRP A 153 9.83 -26.35 -17.15
N MET A 154 10.76 -26.99 -16.45
CA MET A 154 10.57 -27.46 -15.08
C MET A 154 10.32 -26.30 -14.11
N HIS A 155 11.09 -25.22 -14.22
CA HIS A 155 10.95 -24.03 -13.37
C HIS A 155 9.65 -23.29 -13.68
N ILE A 156 9.37 -23.04 -14.96
CA ILE A 156 8.11 -22.40 -15.39
C ILE A 156 6.91 -23.17 -14.84
N ARG A 157 6.87 -24.50 -15.04
CA ARG A 157 5.75 -25.32 -14.59
C ARG A 157 5.61 -25.32 -13.06
N GLY A 158 6.72 -25.32 -12.33
CA GLY A 158 6.72 -25.28 -10.87
C GLY A 158 6.10 -24.00 -10.31
N TRP A 159 6.41 -22.85 -10.92
CA TRP A 159 5.94 -21.54 -10.45
C TRP A 159 4.60 -21.09 -11.01
N LEU A 160 4.23 -21.54 -12.22
CA LEU A 160 3.06 -21.04 -12.94
C LEU A 160 1.75 -21.22 -12.15
N VAL A 161 1.55 -22.38 -11.51
CA VAL A 161 0.32 -22.68 -10.77
C VAL A 161 0.21 -21.83 -9.49
N PRO A 162 1.21 -21.81 -8.58
CA PRO A 162 1.21 -20.90 -7.43
C PRO A 162 1.04 -19.43 -7.84
N MET A 163 1.78 -18.98 -8.86
CA MET A 163 1.71 -17.60 -9.34
C MET A 163 0.29 -17.25 -9.81
N ALA A 164 -0.35 -18.10 -10.61
CA ALA A 164 -1.70 -17.84 -11.12
C ALA A 164 -2.74 -17.70 -10.00
N TRP A 165 -2.66 -18.56 -8.96
CA TRP A 165 -3.57 -18.49 -7.82
C TRP A 165 -3.33 -17.26 -6.95
N TRP A 166 -2.06 -16.88 -6.72
CA TRP A 166 -1.73 -15.67 -5.97
C TRP A 166 -2.11 -14.39 -6.72
N VAL A 167 -1.91 -14.35 -8.04
CA VAL A 167 -2.39 -13.24 -8.90
C VAL A 167 -3.91 -13.15 -8.83
N GLY A 168 -4.61 -14.27 -8.94
CA GLY A 168 -6.08 -14.32 -8.79
C GLY A 168 -6.54 -13.84 -7.41
N PHE A 169 -5.85 -14.25 -6.35
CA PHE A 169 -6.14 -13.80 -4.99
C PHE A 169 -5.96 -12.29 -4.83
N ILE A 170 -4.82 -11.75 -5.26
CA ILE A 170 -4.52 -10.30 -5.20
C ILE A 170 -5.54 -9.51 -6.01
N PHE A 171 -5.92 -10.00 -7.20
CA PHE A 171 -6.99 -9.39 -8.00
C PHE A 171 -8.31 -9.30 -7.22
N VAL A 172 -8.77 -10.40 -6.63
CA VAL A 172 -10.02 -10.42 -5.84
C VAL A 172 -9.90 -9.50 -4.63
N LEU A 173 -8.76 -9.53 -3.92
CA LEU A 173 -8.50 -8.68 -2.76
C LEU A 173 -8.61 -7.20 -3.09
N LEU A 174 -7.91 -6.73 -4.12
CA LEU A 174 -7.94 -5.34 -4.57
C LEU A 174 -9.29 -4.96 -5.16
N PHE A 175 -10.00 -5.91 -5.79
CA PHE A 175 -11.35 -5.69 -6.27
C PHE A 175 -12.36 -5.47 -5.13
N VAL A 176 -12.24 -6.22 -4.03
CA VAL A 176 -13.07 -6.00 -2.82
C VAL A 176 -12.78 -4.61 -2.22
N MET A 177 -11.51 -4.22 -2.12
CA MET A 177 -11.12 -2.86 -1.71
C MET A 177 -11.68 -1.80 -2.65
N LEU A 178 -11.66 -2.05 -3.96
CA LEU A 178 -12.20 -1.14 -4.97
C LEU A 178 -13.71 -0.98 -4.84
N CYS A 179 -14.42 -2.09 -4.64
CA CYS A 179 -15.87 -2.06 -4.40
C CYS A 179 -16.20 -1.28 -3.13
N PHE A 180 -15.45 -1.49 -2.05
CA PHE A 180 -15.62 -0.73 -0.82
C PHE A 180 -15.37 0.76 -1.05
N THR A 181 -14.24 1.12 -1.68
CA THR A 181 -13.88 2.52 -1.93
C THR A 181 -14.93 3.21 -2.80
N VAL A 182 -15.50 2.54 -3.81
CA VAL A 182 -16.65 3.07 -4.57
C VAL A 182 -17.86 3.37 -3.68
N ILE A 183 -18.22 2.45 -2.77
CA ILE A 183 -19.37 2.62 -1.87
C ILE A 183 -19.19 3.83 -0.96
N VAL A 184 -18.00 4.02 -0.38
CA VAL A 184 -17.75 5.10 0.60
C VAL A 184 -17.29 6.42 -0.01
N ARG A 185 -16.77 6.42 -1.25
CA ARG A 185 -16.19 7.60 -1.93
C ARG A 185 -17.08 8.82 -1.79
N ARG A 186 -18.35 8.71 -2.17
CA ARG A 186 -19.28 9.85 -2.17
C ARG A 186 -19.47 10.42 -0.76
N GLN A 187 -19.63 9.56 0.23
CA GLN A 187 -19.77 9.97 1.63
C GLN A 187 -18.51 10.72 2.10
N TRP A 188 -17.34 10.11 1.94
CA TRP A 188 -16.09 10.66 2.48
C TRP A 188 -15.62 11.89 1.69
N THR A 189 -15.71 11.84 0.37
CA THR A 189 -15.17 12.89 -0.50
C THR A 189 -16.10 14.08 -0.67
N GLU A 190 -17.42 13.88 -0.78
CA GLU A 190 -18.36 14.95 -1.12
C GLU A 190 -19.12 15.47 0.10
N GLN A 191 -19.56 14.58 1.00
CA GLN A 191 -20.33 14.96 2.18
C GLN A 191 -19.43 15.35 3.35
N GLU A 192 -18.47 14.48 3.70
CA GLU A 192 -17.52 14.72 4.79
C GLU A 192 -16.33 15.59 4.37
N LYS A 193 -16.12 15.76 3.05
CA LYS A 193 -15.09 16.62 2.46
C LYS A 193 -13.70 16.40 3.06
N LEU A 194 -13.28 15.14 3.14
CA LEU A 194 -11.89 14.81 3.53
C LEU A 194 -10.87 15.62 2.71
N SER A 195 -9.76 16.00 3.35
CA SER A 195 -8.81 16.99 2.83
C SER A 195 -7.95 16.47 1.67
N TYR A 196 -7.62 15.18 1.67
CA TYR A 196 -6.67 14.53 0.75
C TYR A 196 -5.38 15.34 0.55
N PRO A 197 -4.52 15.48 1.58
CA PRO A 197 -3.36 16.36 1.46
C PRO A 197 -2.24 15.78 0.57
N ILE A 198 -2.13 14.45 0.49
CA ILE A 198 -1.07 13.76 -0.28
C ILE A 198 -1.23 13.94 -1.80
N ILE A 199 -2.45 14.10 -2.30
CA ILE A 199 -2.71 14.18 -3.74
C ILE A 199 -2.39 15.55 -4.35
N GLN A 200 -2.06 16.56 -3.54
CA GLN A 200 -1.86 17.93 -4.01
C GLN A 200 -0.67 18.02 -4.96
N LEU A 201 0.45 17.36 -4.64
CA LEU A 201 1.63 17.34 -5.51
C LEU A 201 1.37 16.70 -6.88
N PRO A 202 0.83 15.46 -6.97
CA PRO A 202 0.51 14.88 -8.28
C PRO A 202 -0.57 15.65 -9.04
N LEU A 203 -1.51 16.31 -8.36
CA LEU A 203 -2.47 17.20 -8.99
C LEU A 203 -1.76 18.41 -9.64
N GLU A 204 -0.91 19.13 -8.91
CA GLU A 204 -0.16 20.28 -9.44
C GLU A 204 0.76 19.91 -10.61
N LEU A 205 1.39 18.73 -10.55
CA LEU A 205 2.22 18.22 -11.64
C LEU A 205 1.42 17.88 -12.91
N SER A 206 0.14 17.55 -12.79
CA SER A 206 -0.70 17.07 -13.90
C SER A 206 -1.63 18.13 -14.47
N SER A 207 -2.42 18.83 -13.65
CA SER A 207 -3.38 19.84 -14.11
C SER A 207 -2.75 21.23 -14.29
N ASN A 208 -1.79 21.60 -13.43
CA ASN A 208 -1.18 22.93 -13.41
C ASN A 208 0.28 22.92 -13.89
N SER A 209 0.68 21.93 -14.70
CA SER A 209 2.11 21.66 -15.01
C SER A 209 2.87 22.91 -15.44
N VAL A 210 2.32 23.74 -16.33
CA VAL A 210 3.02 24.95 -16.83
C VAL A 210 3.33 25.93 -15.69
N SER A 211 2.36 26.17 -14.80
CA SER A 211 2.54 27.05 -13.64
C SER A 211 3.56 26.46 -12.67
N PHE A 212 3.43 25.17 -12.38
CA PHE A 212 4.34 24.43 -11.51
C PHE A 212 5.80 24.53 -11.98
N PHE A 213 6.08 24.19 -13.24
CA PHE A 213 7.44 24.20 -13.79
C PHE A 213 8.03 25.62 -13.97
N ARG A 214 7.20 26.66 -14.00
CA ARG A 214 7.66 28.06 -14.06
C ARG A 214 7.92 28.67 -12.67
N ASN A 215 7.48 28.01 -11.59
CA ASN A 215 7.59 28.52 -10.24
C ASN A 215 9.06 28.50 -9.75
N ARG A 216 9.64 29.68 -9.54
CA ARG A 216 11.03 29.84 -9.08
C ARG A 216 11.26 29.29 -7.67
N THR A 217 10.30 29.47 -6.77
CA THR A 217 10.39 28.98 -5.38
C THR A 217 10.46 27.46 -5.32
N MET A 218 9.70 26.77 -6.18
CA MET A 218 9.77 25.32 -6.31
C MET A 218 11.17 24.87 -6.72
N TRP A 219 11.79 25.52 -7.72
CA TRP A 219 13.15 25.18 -8.16
C TRP A 219 14.22 25.49 -7.11
N ILE A 220 14.07 26.56 -6.32
CA ILE A 220 14.96 26.84 -5.19
C ILE A 220 14.86 25.70 -4.16
N ALA A 221 13.65 25.30 -3.78
CA ALA A 221 13.45 24.18 -2.84
C ALA A 221 13.99 22.85 -3.40
N PHE A 222 13.77 22.58 -4.69
CA PHE A 222 14.33 21.42 -5.39
C PHE A 222 15.86 21.44 -5.36
N ALA A 223 16.48 22.58 -5.67
CA ALA A 223 17.94 22.72 -5.65
C ALA A 223 18.54 22.50 -4.25
N ILE A 224 17.86 22.97 -3.20
CA ILE A 224 18.29 22.73 -1.81
C ILE A 224 18.20 21.24 -1.47
N GLY A 225 17.05 20.59 -1.69
CA GLY A 225 16.87 19.17 -1.37
C GLY A 225 17.81 18.27 -2.17
N CYS A 226 17.85 18.49 -3.49
CA CYS A 226 18.75 17.80 -4.42
C CYS A 226 20.22 18.03 -4.03
N GLY A 227 20.61 19.26 -3.69
CA GLY A 227 21.96 19.59 -3.24
C GLY A 227 22.36 18.83 -1.96
N ILE A 228 21.48 18.76 -0.97
CA ILE A 228 21.72 17.99 0.26
C ILE A 228 21.92 16.50 -0.06
N ASP A 229 21.05 15.92 -0.89
CA ASP A 229 21.13 14.51 -1.26
C ASP A 229 22.37 14.20 -2.11
N LEU A 230 22.75 15.09 -3.04
CA LEU A 230 23.98 14.96 -3.81
C LEU A 230 25.22 15.06 -2.93
N ILE A 231 25.30 16.01 -2.00
CA ILE A 231 26.44 16.13 -1.07
C ILE A 231 26.57 14.86 -0.23
N ASN A 232 25.45 14.40 0.34
CA ASN A 232 25.42 13.18 1.15
C ASN A 232 25.71 11.91 0.34
N GLY A 233 25.28 11.85 -0.93
CA GLY A 233 25.58 10.77 -1.85
C GLY A 233 27.04 10.78 -2.31
N LEU A 234 27.60 11.95 -2.63
CA LEU A 234 28.99 12.11 -3.04
C LEU A 234 29.97 11.70 -1.93
N ARG A 235 29.62 11.91 -0.66
CA ARG A 235 30.42 11.42 0.47
C ARG A 235 30.70 9.93 0.42
N TYR A 236 29.76 9.13 -0.10
CA TYR A 236 29.96 7.68 -0.25
C TYR A 236 31.18 7.36 -1.14
N PHE A 237 31.38 8.15 -2.20
CA PHE A 237 32.51 8.01 -3.12
C PHE A 237 33.74 8.79 -2.65
N CYS A 238 33.54 9.94 -2.00
CA CYS A 238 34.57 10.86 -1.54
C CYS A 238 34.41 11.16 -0.03
N PRO A 239 34.98 10.34 0.87
CA PRO A 239 34.79 10.47 2.32
C PRO A 239 35.22 11.80 2.94
N MET A 240 35.99 12.62 2.21
CA MET A 240 36.43 13.96 2.63
C MET A 240 35.28 14.99 2.66
N ILE A 241 34.18 14.74 1.96
CA ILE A 241 33.01 15.63 1.93
C ILE A 241 32.21 15.46 3.23
N PRO A 242 31.93 16.55 3.99
CA PRO A 242 31.15 16.46 5.22
C PRO A 242 29.69 16.10 4.95
N GLU A 243 29.12 15.24 5.80
CA GLU A 243 27.70 14.88 5.73
C GLU A 243 26.83 15.98 6.31
N ILE A 244 25.77 16.35 5.60
CA ILE A 244 24.70 17.20 6.13
C ILE A 244 23.75 16.29 6.93
N PRO A 245 23.60 16.51 8.24
CA PRO A 245 23.00 15.57 9.18
C PRO A 245 21.46 15.53 9.13
N VAL A 246 20.88 15.17 7.99
CA VAL A 246 19.42 15.08 7.79
C VAL A 246 18.84 13.71 8.13
N ARG A 247 19.67 12.66 8.16
CA ARG A 247 19.27 11.28 8.40
C ARG A 247 19.05 10.99 9.89
N ARG A 248 18.42 9.84 10.19
CA ARG A 248 18.10 9.41 11.55
C ARG A 248 19.32 9.32 12.45
N ARG A 249 19.23 9.99 13.60
CA ARG A 249 20.18 9.93 14.71
C ARG A 249 19.45 9.57 15.99
N TYR A 250 20.10 8.84 16.86
CA TYR A 250 19.55 8.46 18.15
C TYR A 250 20.26 9.25 19.24
N ILE A 251 19.49 9.93 20.08
CA ILE A 251 19.99 10.66 21.24
C ILE A 251 19.54 9.92 22.50
N THR A 252 20.50 9.57 23.35
CA THR A 252 20.22 9.02 24.68
C THR A 252 20.38 10.14 25.70
N LEU A 253 19.29 10.52 26.36
CA LEU A 253 19.29 11.60 27.35
C LEU A 253 19.60 11.11 28.77
N PHE A 254 19.16 9.89 29.11
CA PHE A 254 19.22 9.35 30.47
C PHE A 254 19.81 7.93 30.46
N THR A 255 20.73 7.66 31.38
CA THR A 255 21.40 6.36 31.56
C THR A 255 20.98 5.64 32.84
N GLU A 256 20.49 6.38 33.84
CA GLU A 256 20.09 5.86 35.16
C GLU A 256 18.59 5.57 35.26
N LYS A 257 18.23 4.59 36.11
CA LYS A 257 16.82 4.23 36.37
C LYS A 257 16.13 5.31 37.22
N PRO A 258 14.81 5.55 37.05
CA PRO A 258 13.94 4.90 36.07
C PRO A 258 13.97 5.58 34.68
N TRP A 259 14.62 6.75 34.55
CA TRP A 259 14.56 7.59 33.34
C TRP A 259 15.22 7.00 32.10
N ASN A 260 16.19 6.10 32.28
CA ASN A 260 16.77 5.32 31.19
C ASN A 260 15.72 4.49 30.42
N ALA A 261 14.55 4.29 31.02
CA ALA A 261 13.41 3.65 30.41
C ALA A 261 12.83 4.40 29.21
N ILE A 262 13.04 5.72 29.12
CA ILE A 262 12.71 6.51 27.93
C ILE A 262 13.43 5.93 26.71
N GLY A 263 14.63 5.39 26.88
CA GLY A 263 15.44 4.88 25.78
C GLY A 263 15.93 5.99 24.85
N SER A 264 16.36 5.60 23.65
CA SER A 264 16.88 6.56 22.68
C SER A 264 15.76 7.27 21.92
N ILE A 265 15.99 8.55 21.65
CA ILE A 265 15.09 9.43 20.89
C ILE A 265 15.61 9.52 19.46
N PRO A 266 14.87 9.00 18.47
CA PRO A 266 15.21 9.20 17.08
C PRO A 266 14.88 10.63 16.65
N ILE A 267 15.85 11.34 16.09
CA ILE A 267 15.68 12.66 15.46
C ILE A 267 16.10 12.55 14.00
N SER A 268 15.34 13.16 13.10
CA SER A 268 15.63 13.19 11.66
C SER A 268 15.07 14.47 11.05
N PHE A 269 15.76 15.03 10.06
CA PHE A 269 15.38 16.27 9.37
C PHE A 269 15.22 16.03 7.88
N TYR A 270 14.41 15.03 7.51
CA TYR A 270 14.14 14.71 6.11
C TYR A 270 13.35 15.86 5.45
N PRO A 271 13.90 16.55 4.43
CA PRO A 271 13.23 17.69 3.79
C PRO A 271 11.84 17.33 3.26
N PHE A 272 11.69 16.12 2.70
CA PHE A 272 10.40 15.66 2.17
C PHE A 272 9.36 15.42 3.28
N VAL A 273 9.75 14.92 4.46
CA VAL A 273 8.83 14.73 5.60
C VAL A 273 8.41 16.07 6.16
N ILE A 274 9.35 17.02 6.24
CA ILE A 274 9.06 18.40 6.65
C ILE A 274 8.04 19.02 5.67
N GLY A 275 8.26 18.86 4.37
CA GLY A 275 7.33 19.29 3.32
C GLY A 275 5.94 18.67 3.46
N LEU A 276 5.87 17.36 3.70
CA LEU A 276 4.59 16.67 3.97
C LEU A 276 3.93 17.15 5.27
N GLY A 277 4.71 17.51 6.29
CA GLY A 277 4.23 18.04 7.55
C GLY A 277 3.41 19.33 7.41
N PHE A 278 3.71 20.18 6.41
CA PHE A 278 2.91 21.38 6.12
C PHE A 278 1.49 21.08 5.62
N PHE A 279 1.25 19.87 5.14
CA PHE A 279 -0.07 19.43 4.69
C PHE A 279 -0.89 18.76 5.81
N ILE A 280 -0.27 18.48 6.96
CA ILE A 280 -0.91 17.81 8.09
C ILE A 280 -1.61 18.85 8.98
N PRO A 281 -2.87 18.61 9.41
CA PRO A 281 -3.54 19.48 10.38
C PRO A 281 -2.73 19.69 11.67
N LEU A 282 -2.78 20.91 12.22
CA LEU A 282 -2.00 21.30 13.40
C LEU A 282 -2.26 20.39 14.61
N ASP A 283 -3.53 20.06 14.86
CA ASP A 283 -3.94 19.20 15.98
C ASP A 283 -3.35 17.79 15.87
N LEU A 284 -3.20 17.28 14.65
CA LEU A 284 -2.57 15.97 14.43
C LEU A 284 -1.06 16.04 14.62
N SER A 285 -0.41 17.09 14.09
CA SER A 285 1.02 17.30 14.30
C SER A 285 1.36 17.38 15.79
N PHE A 286 0.53 18.11 16.57
CA PHE A 286 0.62 18.13 18.03
C PHE A 286 0.39 16.75 18.64
N SER A 287 -0.63 16.02 18.21
CA SER A 287 -0.94 14.67 18.70
C SER A 287 0.22 13.70 18.49
N CYS A 288 0.85 13.69 17.31
CA CYS A 288 2.00 12.83 17.03
C CYS A 288 3.17 13.09 17.99
N TRP A 289 3.46 14.37 18.27
CA TRP A 289 4.50 14.75 19.23
C TRP A 289 4.12 14.40 20.66
N PHE A 290 2.89 14.69 21.09
CA PHE A 290 2.41 14.43 22.44
C PHE A 290 2.36 12.94 22.76
N PHE A 291 1.73 12.13 21.90
CA PHE A 291 1.60 10.69 22.12
C PHE A 291 2.92 9.94 22.01
N PHE A 292 3.89 10.46 21.25
CA PHE A 292 5.27 9.96 21.30
C PHE A 292 5.80 10.02 22.74
N TRP A 293 5.64 11.15 23.44
CA TRP A 293 6.09 11.29 24.82
C TRP A 293 5.27 10.47 25.80
N VAL A 294 3.95 10.37 25.61
CA VAL A 294 3.09 9.51 26.44
C VAL A 294 3.61 8.07 26.46
N TRP A 295 3.89 7.46 25.30
CA TRP A 295 4.47 6.10 25.26
C TRP A 295 5.85 6.00 25.92
N ARG A 296 6.68 7.05 25.84
CA ARG A 296 7.96 7.09 26.54
C ARG A 296 7.76 7.15 28.06
N PHE A 297 6.80 7.91 28.55
CA PHE A 297 6.45 7.98 29.96
C PHE A 297 5.81 6.68 30.47
N GLU A 298 5.00 5.99 29.66
CA GLU A 298 4.49 4.65 30.00
C GLU A 298 5.63 3.66 30.24
N ASN A 299 6.69 3.72 29.44
CA ASN A 299 7.87 2.88 29.65
C ASN A 299 8.61 3.20 30.95
N VAL A 300 8.64 4.48 31.36
CA VAL A 300 9.19 4.92 32.65
C VAL A 300 8.32 4.42 33.80
N LEU A 301 7.00 4.57 33.71
CA LEU A 301 6.05 4.05 34.70
C LEU A 301 6.18 2.53 34.83
N ALA A 302 6.29 1.80 33.72
CA ALA A 302 6.54 0.37 33.71
C ALA A 302 7.85 0.00 34.43
N SER A 303 8.88 0.83 34.30
CA SER A 303 10.16 0.66 35.00
C SER A 303 10.02 0.87 36.50
N ILE A 304 9.29 1.92 36.91
CA ILE A 304 9.03 2.25 38.32
C ILE A 304 8.24 1.14 39.01
N LEU A 305 7.20 0.63 38.33
CA LEU A 305 6.32 -0.40 38.87
C LEU A 305 6.91 -1.83 38.77
N GLY A 306 8.10 -1.99 38.19
CA GLY A 306 8.72 -3.30 37.97
C GLY A 306 8.00 -4.18 36.93
N LEU A 307 7.09 -3.62 36.15
CA LEU A 307 6.28 -4.34 35.14
C LEU A 307 7.07 -4.70 33.87
N ARG A 308 8.33 -4.29 33.77
CA ARG A 308 9.23 -4.65 32.65
C ARG A 308 9.51 -6.13 32.51
N SER A 309 9.25 -6.93 33.56
CA SER A 309 9.34 -8.39 33.50
C SER A 309 8.21 -9.01 32.67
N LEU A 310 7.10 -8.29 32.46
CA LEU A 310 6.02 -8.74 31.58
C LEU A 310 6.43 -8.55 30.12
N PRO A 311 6.45 -9.63 29.30
CA PRO A 311 6.84 -9.55 27.91
C PRO A 311 5.97 -8.56 27.13
N GLY A 312 6.60 -7.55 26.54
CA GLY A 312 5.93 -6.58 25.67
C GLY A 312 5.19 -5.45 26.38
N PHE A 313 5.10 -5.41 27.72
CA PHE A 313 4.49 -4.29 28.45
C PHE A 313 5.25 -2.98 28.15
N PRO A 314 4.58 -1.85 27.82
CA PRO A 314 3.16 -1.53 28.00
C PRO A 314 2.23 -1.88 26.81
N TYR A 315 2.60 -2.85 25.98
CA TYR A 315 1.81 -3.38 24.87
C TYR A 315 1.51 -2.33 23.79
N VAL A 316 2.52 -1.55 23.40
CA VAL A 316 2.40 -0.45 22.42
C VAL A 316 1.79 -0.93 21.10
N THR A 317 2.18 -2.12 20.62
CA THR A 317 1.64 -2.70 19.38
C THR A 317 0.15 -3.02 19.51
N GLU A 318 -0.28 -3.57 20.64
CA GLU A 318 -1.68 -3.87 20.94
C GLU A 318 -2.52 -2.60 21.14
N GLN A 319 -1.95 -1.58 21.78
CA GLN A 319 -2.59 -0.26 21.91
C GLN A 319 -2.80 0.36 20.52
N ALA A 320 -1.77 0.35 19.67
CA ALA A 320 -1.86 0.86 18.30
C ALA A 320 -2.89 0.07 17.48
N ALA A 321 -2.83 -1.27 17.54
CA ALA A 321 -3.81 -2.16 16.93
C ALA A 321 -5.25 -1.80 17.35
N GLY A 322 -5.50 -1.65 18.66
CA GLY A 322 -6.78 -1.24 19.21
C GLY A 322 -7.25 0.13 18.72
N ALA A 323 -6.33 1.10 18.63
CA ALA A 323 -6.63 2.43 18.11
C ALA A 323 -7.07 2.39 16.64
N TYR A 324 -6.37 1.64 15.78
CA TYR A 324 -6.77 1.48 14.38
C TYR A 324 -8.12 0.76 14.22
N LEU A 325 -8.36 -0.30 15.00
CA LEU A 325 -9.67 -0.98 15.00
C LEU A 325 -10.79 -0.02 15.44
N GLY A 326 -10.54 0.78 16.49
CA GLY A 326 -11.46 1.82 16.95
C GLY A 326 -11.77 2.86 15.87
N LEU A 327 -10.74 3.39 15.20
CA LEU A 327 -10.89 4.33 14.10
C LEU A 327 -11.67 3.73 12.92
N GLY A 328 -11.41 2.47 12.57
CA GLY A 328 -12.15 1.75 11.54
C GLY A 328 -13.63 1.58 11.91
N LEU A 329 -13.93 1.23 13.16
CA LEU A 329 -15.31 1.09 13.64
C LEU A 329 -16.05 2.43 13.67
N ILE A 330 -15.38 3.50 14.11
CA ILE A 330 -15.92 4.87 14.09
C ILE A 330 -16.19 5.31 12.65
N ALA A 331 -15.29 5.01 11.70
CA ALA A 331 -15.48 5.32 10.29
C ALA A 331 -16.73 4.65 9.70
N ILE A 332 -16.91 3.36 9.97
CA ILE A 332 -18.10 2.60 9.55
C ILE A 332 -19.35 3.17 10.22
N TRP A 333 -19.29 3.46 11.52
CA TRP A 333 -20.40 4.04 12.27
C TRP A 333 -20.81 5.42 11.75
N ALA A 334 -19.86 6.30 11.47
CA ALA A 334 -20.11 7.61 10.87
C ALA A 334 -20.79 7.49 9.50
N THR A 335 -20.39 6.48 8.71
CA THR A 335 -20.89 6.22 7.36
C THR A 335 -22.21 5.41 7.34
N ARG A 336 -22.71 4.95 8.50
CA ARG A 336 -23.84 3.99 8.60
C ARG A 336 -25.13 4.42 7.90
N LEU A 337 -25.44 5.71 7.88
CA LEU A 337 -26.66 6.23 7.24
C LEU A 337 -26.57 6.14 5.72
N HIS A 338 -25.40 6.45 5.16
CA HIS A 338 -25.12 6.28 3.74
C HIS A 338 -25.13 4.80 3.35
N LEU A 339 -24.47 3.93 4.14
CA LEU A 339 -24.52 2.48 3.90
C LEU A 339 -25.95 1.93 3.92
N LYS A 340 -26.80 2.39 4.85
CA LYS A 340 -28.22 2.02 4.87
C LYS A 340 -28.98 2.47 3.62
N ARG A 341 -28.64 3.62 3.03
CA ARG A 341 -29.27 4.08 1.76
C ARG A 341 -28.81 3.21 0.59
N VAL A 342 -27.51 2.98 0.47
CA VAL A 342 -26.94 2.08 -0.56
C VAL A 342 -27.56 0.67 -0.49
N LEU A 343 -27.73 0.12 0.72
CA LEU A 343 -28.38 -1.18 0.91
C LEU A 343 -29.87 -1.18 0.53
N LYS A 344 -30.59 -0.08 0.78
CA LYS A 344 -31.99 0.04 0.35
C LYS A 344 -32.14 0.10 -1.17
N ASP A 345 -31.19 0.74 -1.85
CA ASP A 345 -31.16 0.85 -3.32
C ASP A 345 -30.89 -0.48 -4.04
N LEU A 346 -30.37 -1.50 -3.35
CA LEU A 346 -30.22 -2.83 -3.94
C LEU A 346 -31.54 -3.55 -4.20
N PHE A 347 -32.55 -3.31 -3.37
CA PHE A 347 -33.80 -4.07 -3.36
C PHE A 347 -34.98 -3.30 -3.96
N ARG A 348 -34.81 -2.02 -4.31
CA ARG A 348 -35.85 -1.19 -4.92
C ARG A 348 -35.61 -0.99 -6.41
N SER A 349 -36.66 -1.11 -7.21
CA SER A 349 -36.61 -0.79 -8.65
C SER A 349 -36.48 0.72 -8.89
N ASP A 350 -37.06 1.54 -8.00
CA ASP A 350 -36.90 2.99 -8.03
C ASP A 350 -35.62 3.38 -7.29
N LYS A 351 -34.64 3.93 -8.03
CA LYS A 351 -33.35 4.37 -7.46
C LYS A 351 -33.58 5.53 -6.48
N VAL A 352 -33.19 5.37 -5.22
CA VAL A 352 -33.16 6.49 -4.25
C VAL A 352 -31.91 7.35 -4.48
N MET A 353 -30.81 6.79 -4.97
CA MET A 353 -29.59 7.52 -5.30
C MET A 353 -29.26 7.47 -6.80
N ASP A 354 -28.96 8.64 -7.37
CA ASP A 354 -28.31 8.72 -8.68
C ASP A 354 -26.83 8.35 -8.54
N ASP A 355 -26.45 7.24 -9.17
CA ASP A 355 -25.10 6.67 -9.24
C ASP A 355 -24.51 6.74 -10.67
N SER A 356 -25.12 7.52 -11.56
CA SER A 356 -24.68 7.64 -12.96
C SER A 356 -23.23 8.10 -13.11
N ARG A 357 -22.76 8.95 -12.20
CA ARG A 357 -21.39 9.51 -12.18
C ARG A 357 -20.41 8.72 -11.31
N GLU A 358 -20.86 7.68 -10.60
CA GLU A 358 -19.97 6.87 -9.78
C GLU A 358 -19.08 5.97 -10.65
N PRO A 359 -17.89 5.56 -10.16
CA PRO A 359 -16.98 4.70 -10.92
C PRO A 359 -17.62 3.36 -11.32
N LEU A 360 -18.43 2.80 -10.41
CA LEU A 360 -19.29 1.63 -10.63
C LEU A 360 -20.66 1.96 -10.04
N HIS A 361 -21.71 1.36 -10.61
CA HIS A 361 -23.04 1.40 -10.00
C HIS A 361 -22.99 0.77 -8.60
N TYR A 362 -23.73 1.32 -7.65
CA TYR A 362 -23.68 0.84 -6.25
C TYR A 362 -24.11 -0.62 -6.13
N ARG A 363 -25.09 -1.05 -6.93
CA ARG A 363 -25.53 -2.45 -6.99
C ARG A 363 -24.39 -3.38 -7.41
N THR A 364 -23.63 -3.01 -8.44
CA THR A 364 -22.47 -3.78 -8.91
C THR A 364 -21.36 -3.79 -7.86
N ALA A 365 -21.09 -2.66 -7.21
CA ALA A 365 -20.09 -2.57 -6.15
C ALA A 365 -20.44 -3.45 -4.95
N VAL A 366 -21.69 -3.47 -4.49
CA VAL A 366 -22.09 -4.31 -3.34
C VAL A 366 -22.08 -5.80 -3.70
N ILE A 367 -22.59 -6.17 -4.89
CA ILE A 367 -22.52 -7.57 -5.35
C ILE A 367 -21.05 -8.00 -5.49
N GLY A 368 -20.20 -7.15 -6.08
CA GLY A 368 -18.77 -7.39 -6.23
C GLY A 368 -18.06 -7.56 -4.89
N LEU A 369 -18.40 -6.73 -3.90
CA LEU A 369 -17.89 -6.85 -2.54
C LEU A 369 -18.29 -8.18 -1.89
N LEU A 370 -19.57 -8.58 -1.98
CA LEU A 370 -20.08 -9.82 -1.39
C LEU A 370 -19.48 -11.06 -2.06
N VAL A 371 -19.49 -11.11 -3.39
CA VAL A 371 -18.93 -12.24 -4.15
C VAL A 371 -17.42 -12.31 -3.94
N GLY A 372 -16.72 -11.18 -4.00
CA GLY A 372 -15.28 -11.13 -3.76
C GLY A 372 -14.92 -11.59 -2.34
N PHE A 373 -15.67 -11.15 -1.32
CA PHE A 373 -15.46 -11.61 0.05
C PHE A 373 -15.68 -13.12 0.18
N ILE A 374 -16.76 -13.66 -0.39
CA ILE A 374 -17.02 -15.12 -0.42
C ILE A 374 -15.87 -15.87 -1.09
N LEU A 375 -15.33 -15.35 -2.20
CA LEU A 375 -14.20 -15.95 -2.90
C LEU A 375 -12.93 -15.95 -2.04
N LEU A 376 -12.63 -14.88 -1.29
CA LEU A 376 -11.51 -14.84 -0.35
C LEU A 376 -11.67 -15.89 0.76
N ILE A 377 -12.87 -16.02 1.32
CA ILE A 377 -13.16 -17.06 2.32
C ILE A 377 -13.03 -18.46 1.72
N ALA A 378 -13.60 -18.70 0.53
CA ALA A 378 -13.52 -19.98 -0.15
C ALA A 378 -12.07 -20.37 -0.48
N PHE A 379 -11.25 -19.40 -0.87
CA PHE A 379 -9.81 -19.57 -1.09
C PHE A 379 -9.11 -20.03 0.20
N CYS A 380 -9.34 -19.36 1.33
CA CYS A 380 -8.77 -19.74 2.62
C CYS A 380 -9.25 -21.12 3.09
N VAL A 381 -10.53 -21.43 2.92
CA VAL A 381 -11.09 -22.74 3.29
C VAL A 381 -10.47 -23.84 2.43
N ARG A 382 -10.32 -23.61 1.12
CA ARG A 382 -9.62 -24.55 0.21
C ARG A 382 -8.14 -24.71 0.57
N ALA A 383 -7.50 -23.66 1.10
CA ALA A 383 -6.13 -23.71 1.59
C ALA A 383 -6.01 -24.46 2.94
N GLY A 384 -7.12 -24.79 3.61
CA GLY A 384 -7.13 -25.57 4.85
C GLY A 384 -7.50 -24.78 6.11
N MET A 385 -7.90 -23.51 5.98
CA MET A 385 -8.41 -22.73 7.12
C MET A 385 -9.85 -23.09 7.47
N GLY A 386 -10.18 -23.04 8.76
CA GLY A 386 -11.57 -23.05 9.21
C GLY A 386 -12.28 -21.77 8.80
N ALA A 387 -13.49 -21.89 8.23
CA ALA A 387 -14.26 -20.75 7.72
C ALA A 387 -14.44 -19.62 8.74
N LYS A 388 -14.67 -19.95 10.02
CA LYS A 388 -14.81 -18.94 11.10
C LYS A 388 -13.55 -18.11 11.29
N ILE A 389 -12.38 -18.75 11.24
CA ILE A 389 -11.08 -18.07 11.37
C ILE A 389 -10.81 -17.21 10.13
N ALA A 390 -11.09 -17.72 8.93
CA ALA A 390 -10.96 -16.96 7.70
C ALA A 390 -11.85 -15.70 7.70
N VAL A 391 -13.10 -15.81 8.13
CA VAL A 391 -14.02 -14.66 8.25
C VAL A 391 -13.50 -13.65 9.27
N ALA A 392 -13.06 -14.10 10.44
CA ALA A 392 -12.50 -13.21 11.47
C ALA A 392 -11.22 -12.51 10.98
N PHE A 393 -10.34 -13.24 10.28
CA PHE A 393 -9.10 -12.72 9.71
C PHE A 393 -9.38 -11.58 8.74
N PHE A 394 -10.24 -11.80 7.74
CA PHE A 394 -10.54 -10.75 6.76
C PHE A 394 -11.41 -9.62 7.32
N ALA A 395 -12.28 -9.89 8.30
CA ALA A 395 -13.00 -8.82 8.98
C ALA A 395 -12.04 -7.85 9.68
N LEU A 396 -11.04 -8.37 10.40
CA LEU A 396 -9.98 -7.55 11.01
C LEU A 396 -9.13 -6.85 9.95
N TYR A 397 -8.73 -7.57 8.90
CA TYR A 397 -7.93 -7.01 7.81
C TYR A 397 -8.62 -5.82 7.13
N PHE A 398 -9.89 -5.98 6.72
CA PHE A 398 -10.63 -4.90 6.08
C PHE A 398 -10.94 -3.77 7.04
N LEU A 399 -11.13 -4.04 8.34
CA LEU A 399 -11.30 -2.98 9.33
C LEU A 399 -10.03 -2.11 9.46
N LEU A 400 -8.86 -2.74 9.46
CA LEU A 400 -7.57 -2.03 9.40
C LEU A 400 -7.43 -1.27 8.07
N ALA A 401 -7.73 -1.90 6.94
CA ALA A 401 -7.68 -1.26 5.63
C ALA A 401 -8.57 0.00 5.54
N ILE A 402 -9.77 -0.05 6.12
CA ILE A 402 -10.70 1.09 6.22
C ILE A 402 -10.11 2.20 7.08
N ALA A 403 -9.56 1.87 8.25
CA ALA A 403 -8.93 2.83 9.14
C ALA A 403 -7.76 3.54 8.45
N ILE A 404 -6.90 2.78 7.79
CA ILE A 404 -5.75 3.28 7.03
C ILE A 404 -6.20 4.19 5.88
N ALA A 405 -7.14 3.73 5.05
CA ALA A 405 -7.65 4.50 3.92
C ALA A 405 -8.27 5.84 4.36
N ARG A 406 -9.07 5.81 5.44
CA ARG A 406 -9.68 7.02 5.98
C ARG A 406 -8.65 7.96 6.59
N MET A 407 -7.76 7.47 7.46
CA MET A 407 -6.72 8.31 8.06
C MET A 407 -5.85 8.96 7.00
N ARG A 408 -5.43 8.20 5.99
CA ARG A 408 -4.59 8.75 4.92
C ARG A 408 -5.33 9.80 4.09
N ALA A 409 -6.61 9.57 3.78
CA ALA A 409 -7.46 10.53 3.07
C ALA A 409 -7.73 11.82 3.88
N GLU A 410 -7.91 11.71 5.19
CA GLU A 410 -8.24 12.83 6.06
C GLU A 410 -7.01 13.65 6.45
N LEU A 411 -5.94 12.96 6.84
CA LEU A 411 -4.81 13.52 7.55
C LEU A 411 -3.53 13.58 6.72
N GLY A 412 -3.43 12.81 5.63
CA GLY A 412 -2.23 12.73 4.81
C GLY A 412 -1.02 12.17 5.56
N THR A 413 -1.23 11.26 6.52
CA THR A 413 -0.15 10.71 7.36
C THR A 413 1.00 10.19 6.50
N PRO A 414 2.27 10.53 6.80
CA PRO A 414 3.39 10.17 5.92
C PRO A 414 3.67 8.67 5.91
N VAL A 415 3.37 7.98 7.01
CA VAL A 415 3.59 6.55 7.20
C VAL A 415 2.46 6.01 8.08
N HIS A 416 2.02 4.78 7.80
CA HIS A 416 0.97 4.08 8.53
C HIS A 416 1.43 2.65 8.87
N ASP A 417 2.60 2.55 9.50
CA ASP A 417 3.22 1.28 9.85
C ASP A 417 2.53 0.64 11.06
N LEU A 418 2.24 -0.66 10.94
CA LEU A 418 1.56 -1.49 11.94
C LEU A 418 2.24 -2.86 11.98
N HIS A 419 3.57 -2.85 12.14
CA HIS A 419 4.37 -4.06 12.18
C HIS A 419 4.00 -4.95 13.38
N TYR A 420 3.80 -6.24 13.15
CA TYR A 420 3.32 -7.22 14.14
C TYR A 420 1.93 -6.94 14.76
N ALA A 421 1.10 -6.14 14.09
CA ALA A 421 -0.28 -5.85 14.49
C ALA A 421 -1.32 -6.45 13.52
N GLY A 422 -0.91 -7.38 12.64
CA GLY A 422 -1.80 -8.03 11.68
C GLY A 422 -2.88 -8.91 12.33
N PRO A 423 -3.95 -9.25 11.58
CA PRO A 423 -5.01 -10.15 12.03
C PRO A 423 -4.51 -11.46 12.63
N GLU A 424 -3.44 -12.05 12.10
CA GLU A 424 -2.79 -13.25 12.60
C GLU A 424 -2.20 -13.07 13.99
N GLN A 425 -1.56 -11.94 14.25
CA GLN A 425 -1.04 -11.59 15.57
C GLN A 425 -2.19 -11.31 16.54
N MET A 426 -3.22 -10.58 16.10
CA MET A 426 -4.39 -10.28 16.92
C MET A 426 -5.14 -11.55 17.33
N LEU A 427 -5.45 -12.43 16.38
CA LEU A 427 -6.19 -13.67 16.63
C LEU A 427 -5.40 -14.63 17.51
N THR A 428 -4.10 -14.78 17.28
CA THR A 428 -3.26 -15.65 18.12
C THR A 428 -3.10 -15.13 19.54
N LYS A 429 -3.01 -13.81 19.74
CA LYS A 429 -2.99 -13.18 21.08
C LYS A 429 -4.34 -13.26 21.81
N LEU A 430 -5.45 -13.09 21.10
CA LEU A 430 -6.81 -13.13 21.69
C LEU A 430 -7.27 -14.55 22.03
N LEU A 431 -7.09 -15.50 21.10
CA LEU A 431 -7.61 -16.86 21.26
C LEU A 431 -6.58 -17.82 21.88
N GLY A 432 -5.29 -17.47 21.79
CA GLY A 432 -4.18 -18.35 22.13
C GLY A 432 -3.87 -19.34 21.01
N THR A 433 -2.59 -19.64 20.82
CA THR A 433 -2.11 -20.57 19.77
C THR A 433 -2.59 -22.00 19.97
N ARG A 434 -2.84 -22.44 21.21
CA ARG A 434 -3.33 -23.80 21.51
C ARG A 434 -4.76 -24.06 21.04
N ARG A 435 -5.60 -23.01 20.95
CA ARG A 435 -7.00 -23.13 20.50
C ARG A 435 -7.14 -23.05 18.98
N ILE A 436 -6.12 -22.53 18.30
CA ILE A 436 -6.09 -22.41 16.84
C ILE A 436 -5.37 -23.65 16.29
N VAL A 437 -6.09 -24.48 15.53
CA VAL A 437 -5.53 -25.69 14.90
C VAL A 437 -4.34 -25.32 14.00
N GLY A 438 -3.31 -26.20 13.97
CA GLY A 438 -2.07 -25.98 13.20
C GLY A 438 -2.30 -25.56 11.74
N ALA A 439 -3.29 -26.15 11.05
CA ALA A 439 -3.67 -25.76 9.70
C ALA A 439 -4.00 -24.26 9.55
N ASN A 440 -4.77 -23.70 10.50
CA ASN A 440 -5.08 -22.27 10.49
C ASN A 440 -3.82 -21.42 10.68
N LEU A 441 -2.97 -21.78 11.64
CA LEU A 441 -1.72 -21.05 11.90
C LEU A 441 -0.81 -21.06 10.68
N THR A 442 -0.61 -22.22 10.06
CA THR A 442 0.24 -22.37 8.87
C THR A 442 -0.26 -21.57 7.69
N VAL A 443 -1.57 -21.64 7.38
CA VAL A 443 -2.13 -20.89 6.25
C VAL A 443 -2.18 -19.39 6.53
N MET A 444 -2.47 -18.97 7.77
CA MET A 444 -2.41 -17.55 8.16
C MET A 444 -1.03 -16.95 7.95
N SER A 445 0.04 -17.71 8.19
CA SER A 445 1.42 -17.27 7.92
C SER A 445 1.68 -17.00 6.43
N LEU A 446 0.97 -17.66 5.51
CA LEU A 446 1.09 -17.37 4.07
C LEU A 446 0.56 -15.97 3.72
N PHE A 447 -0.32 -15.38 4.55
CA PHE A 447 -0.84 -14.02 4.36
C PHE A 447 0.05 -12.93 4.97
N TRP A 448 1.23 -13.28 5.49
CA TRP A 448 2.17 -12.29 6.04
C TRP A 448 2.51 -11.17 5.04
N PHE A 449 2.45 -11.46 3.74
CA PHE A 449 2.66 -10.46 2.68
C PHE A 449 1.61 -9.34 2.65
N ILE A 450 0.43 -9.49 3.26
CA ILE A 450 -0.57 -8.41 3.38
C ILE A 450 -0.73 -7.90 4.81
N THR A 451 -0.17 -8.60 5.80
CA THR A 451 -0.40 -8.30 7.22
C THR A 451 0.85 -7.89 7.99
N ARG A 452 2.05 -8.08 7.41
CA ARG A 452 3.33 -7.72 8.03
C ARG A 452 3.31 -6.28 8.51
N ALA A 453 3.03 -5.37 7.59
CA ALA A 453 2.93 -3.94 7.77
C ALA A 453 2.02 -3.38 6.66
N TYR A 454 1.66 -2.10 6.76
CA TYR A 454 0.61 -1.53 5.91
C TYR A 454 1.06 -0.32 5.09
N ARG A 455 2.37 -0.03 5.02
CA ARG A 455 2.88 1.24 4.46
C ARG A 455 2.57 1.42 2.97
N SER A 456 2.57 0.34 2.21
CA SER A 456 2.24 0.30 0.78
C SER A 456 0.80 -0.16 0.50
N HIS A 457 -0.14 0.06 1.43
CA HIS A 457 -1.50 -0.46 1.27
C HIS A 457 -2.22 0.14 0.04
N PRO A 458 -2.81 -0.68 -0.87
CA PRO A 458 -3.34 -0.19 -2.15
C PRO A 458 -4.67 0.56 -2.05
N MET A 459 -5.51 0.26 -1.05
CA MET A 459 -6.84 0.88 -0.91
C MET A 459 -6.84 2.42 -0.82
N PRO A 460 -5.95 3.07 -0.03
CA PRO A 460 -5.80 4.53 -0.08
C PRO A 460 -5.54 5.08 -1.48
N HIS A 461 -4.69 4.43 -2.28
CA HIS A 461 -4.38 4.88 -3.64
C HIS A 461 -5.60 4.79 -4.58
N GLN A 462 -6.50 3.82 -4.37
CA GLN A 462 -7.76 3.74 -5.11
C GLN A 462 -8.67 4.94 -4.78
N LEU A 463 -8.81 5.24 -3.49
CA LEU A 463 -9.64 6.35 -3.02
C LEU A 463 -9.09 7.72 -3.45
N GLU A 464 -7.78 7.92 -3.30
CA GLU A 464 -7.05 9.10 -3.78
C GLU A 464 -7.16 9.25 -5.30
N GLY A 465 -7.08 8.16 -6.05
CA GLY A 465 -7.28 8.15 -7.49
C GLY A 465 -8.67 8.65 -7.89
N PHE A 466 -9.72 8.22 -7.19
CA PHE A 466 -11.07 8.75 -7.42
C PHE A 466 -11.17 10.25 -7.13
N LYS A 467 -10.52 10.73 -6.07
CA LYS A 467 -10.50 12.17 -5.74
C LYS A 467 -9.76 12.98 -6.80
N LEU A 468 -8.59 12.52 -7.25
CA LEU A 468 -7.78 13.16 -8.29
C LEU A 468 -8.56 13.33 -9.60
N VAL A 469 -9.16 12.24 -10.10
CA VAL A 469 -9.91 12.26 -11.37
C VAL A 469 -11.17 13.14 -11.25
N GLN A 470 -11.79 13.21 -10.07
CA GLN A 470 -12.92 14.10 -9.82
C GLN A 470 -12.56 15.59 -9.95
N GLN A 471 -11.34 15.99 -9.54
CA GLN A 471 -10.91 17.39 -9.61
C GLN A 471 -10.74 17.90 -11.05
N THR A 472 -10.47 17.02 -12.01
CA THR A 472 -10.29 17.38 -13.43
C THR A 472 -11.56 17.25 -14.27
N ARG A 473 -12.75 17.10 -13.64
CA ARG A 473 -14.05 16.91 -14.33
C ARG A 473 -14.03 15.73 -15.31
N THR A 474 -13.18 14.74 -15.04
CA THR A 474 -13.04 13.53 -15.85
C THR A 474 -14.01 12.48 -15.36
N SER A 475 -14.59 11.70 -16.28
CA SER A 475 -15.47 10.59 -15.94
C SER A 475 -14.73 9.50 -15.18
N LEU A 476 -15.30 9.06 -14.05
CA LEU A 476 -14.69 8.07 -13.16
C LEU A 476 -14.77 6.62 -13.70
N ARG A 477 -15.62 6.34 -14.69
CA ARG A 477 -15.96 4.96 -15.11
C ARG A 477 -14.79 4.16 -15.71
N GLY A 478 -13.78 4.84 -16.27
CA GLY A 478 -12.60 4.16 -16.81
C GLY A 478 -11.57 3.79 -15.75
N LEU A 479 -11.60 4.43 -14.57
CA LEU A 479 -10.57 4.28 -13.56
C LEU A 479 -10.56 2.89 -12.90
N PRO A 480 -11.71 2.26 -12.55
CA PRO A 480 -11.74 0.89 -12.05
C PRO A 480 -11.00 -0.10 -12.96
N ILE A 481 -11.20 0.01 -14.27
CA ILE A 481 -10.55 -0.87 -15.26
C ILE A 481 -9.05 -0.63 -15.25
N ALA A 482 -8.61 0.63 -15.26
CA ALA A 482 -7.19 0.97 -15.20
C ALA A 482 -6.52 0.42 -13.92
N ILE A 483 -7.17 0.56 -12.76
CA ILE A 483 -6.68 0.02 -11.47
C ILE A 483 -6.55 -1.51 -11.53
N MET A 484 -7.56 -2.21 -12.04
CA MET A 484 -7.54 -3.67 -12.10
C MET A 484 -6.52 -4.20 -13.13
N LEU A 485 -6.35 -3.53 -14.27
CA LEU A 485 -5.30 -3.87 -15.22
C LEU A 485 -3.91 -3.66 -14.63
N SER A 486 -3.69 -2.54 -13.92
CA SER A 486 -2.44 -2.29 -13.19
C SER A 486 -2.16 -3.35 -12.14
N THR A 487 -3.20 -3.87 -11.50
CA THR A 487 -3.08 -4.93 -10.51
C THR A 487 -2.53 -6.22 -11.11
N ILE A 488 -3.10 -6.66 -12.23
CA ILE A 488 -2.67 -7.89 -12.91
C ILE A 488 -1.26 -7.71 -13.46
N VAL A 489 -1.02 -6.65 -14.25
CA VAL A 489 0.27 -6.44 -14.91
C VAL A 489 1.37 -6.21 -13.89
N GLY A 490 1.13 -5.44 -12.83
CA GLY A 490 2.10 -5.20 -11.77
C GLY A 490 2.48 -6.49 -11.05
N THR A 491 1.49 -7.28 -10.62
CA THR A 491 1.74 -8.54 -9.89
C THR A 491 2.52 -9.54 -10.75
N VAL A 492 2.06 -9.78 -12.00
CA VAL A 492 2.71 -10.75 -12.90
C VAL A 492 4.12 -10.32 -13.25
N THR A 493 4.31 -9.04 -13.55
CA THR A 493 5.63 -8.52 -13.95
C THR A 493 6.62 -8.56 -12.81
N PHE A 494 6.20 -8.23 -11.59
CA PHE A 494 7.07 -8.32 -10.42
C PHE A 494 7.45 -9.77 -10.09
N PHE A 495 6.48 -10.71 -10.09
CA PHE A 495 6.78 -12.14 -9.94
C PHE A 495 7.80 -12.61 -10.97
N TRP A 496 7.60 -12.25 -12.23
CA TRP A 496 8.50 -12.63 -13.31
C TRP A 496 9.90 -12.05 -13.15
N PHE A 497 10.03 -10.76 -12.82
CA PHE A 497 11.34 -10.14 -12.60
C PHE A 497 12.06 -10.72 -11.38
N TRP A 498 11.33 -10.95 -10.29
CA TRP A 498 11.88 -11.59 -9.09
C TRP A 498 12.46 -12.96 -9.42
N LEU A 499 11.68 -13.82 -10.09
CA LEU A 499 12.14 -15.15 -10.47
C LEU A 499 13.31 -15.08 -11.47
N CYS A 500 13.26 -14.18 -12.46
CA CYS A 500 14.39 -13.98 -13.36
C CYS A 500 15.69 -13.64 -12.61
N LEU A 501 15.60 -12.76 -11.62
CA LEU A 501 16.74 -12.34 -10.84
C LEU A 501 17.26 -13.47 -9.96
N ALA A 502 16.38 -14.06 -9.14
CA ALA A 502 16.74 -15.10 -8.17
C ALA A 502 17.26 -16.40 -8.80
N TYR A 503 16.83 -16.74 -10.02
CA TYR A 503 17.40 -17.89 -10.73
C TYR A 503 18.78 -17.61 -11.31
N LYS A 504 19.07 -16.35 -11.66
CA LYS A 504 20.28 -15.97 -12.34
C LYS A 504 21.42 -15.73 -11.35
N ASP A 505 21.16 -14.90 -10.35
CA ASP A 505 22.10 -14.41 -9.33
C ASP A 505 21.66 -14.95 -7.96
#